data_AF-A0A5C7C8H1-F1
#
_entry.id   AF-A0A5C7C8H1-F1
#
_cell.length_a   1.000
_cell.length_b   1.000
_cell.length_c   1.000
_cell.angle_alpha   90.00
_cell.angle_beta   90.00
_cell.angle_gamma   90.00
#
_symmetry.space_group_name_H-M   'P 1'
#
loop_
_entity.id
_entity.type
_entity.pdbx_description
1 polymer ?
#
loop_
_entity_poly.entity_id
_entity_poly.type
_entity_poly.pdbx_seq_one_letter_code
_entity_poly.pdbx_strand_id
1 'polypeptide(L)' 'MNKETKKGRLGFLSILALIFITLKLMGYITWSWWWVTAPLWGPLAVITILAAVMFILVGAATCWEKRRR' A
#
# COMPACT_ATOMS: atom_id res chain seq x y z
N MET A 1 26.25 -11.64 24.62
CA MET A 1 25.41 -11.47 23.41
C MET A 1 24.31 -10.47 23.74
N ASN A 2 24.49 -9.18 23.42
CA ASN A 2 23.51 -8.14 23.76
C ASN A 2 22.26 -8.35 22.91
N LYS A 3 21.10 -8.57 23.56
CA LYS A 3 19.84 -8.61 22.85
C LYS A 3 19.38 -7.18 22.67
N GLU A 4 19.74 -6.60 21.53
CA GLU A 4 19.17 -5.35 21.05
C GLU A 4 17.65 -5.54 20.90
N THR A 5 16.91 -5.18 21.93
CA THR A 5 15.45 -5.14 21.93
C THR A 5 15.03 -4.09 20.91
N LYS A 6 14.80 -4.51 19.66
CA LYS A 6 14.23 -3.63 18.63
C LYS A 6 12.88 -3.15 19.15
N LYS A 7 12.85 -1.96 19.75
CA LYS A 7 11.61 -1.25 20.06
C LYS A 7 10.88 -1.06 18.74
N GLY A 8 9.85 -1.88 18.51
CA GLY A 8 8.99 -1.77 17.34
C GLY A 8 8.36 -0.39 17.34
N ARG A 9 8.86 0.52 16.49
CA ARG A 9 8.18 1.77 16.22
C ARG A 9 6.90 1.39 15.48
N LEU A 10 5.74 1.56 16.14
CA LEU A 10 4.44 1.49 15.48
C LEU A 10 4.52 2.32 14.20
N GLY A 11 4.24 1.70 13.06
CA GLY A 11 4.35 2.36 11.77
C GLY A 11 3.42 3.57 11.70
N PHE A 12 3.91 4.70 11.18
CA PHE A 12 3.13 5.93 11.00
C PHE A 12 1.76 5.66 10.35
N LEU A 13 1.71 4.72 9.41
CA LEU A 13 0.49 4.28 8.72
C LEU A 13 -0.56 3.67 9.67
N SER A 14 -0.15 2.93 10.71
CA SER A 14 -1.06 2.32 11.67
C SER A 14 -1.74 3.37 12.54
N ILE A 15 -0.98 4.39 12.95
CA ILE A 15 -1.52 5.53 13.73
C ILE A 15 -2.45 6.36 12.85
N LEU A 16 -2.06 6.64 11.60
CA LEU A 16 -2.89 7.36 10.65
C LEU A 16 -4.21 6.62 10.35
N ALA A 17 -4.15 5.30 10.16
CA ALA A 17 -5.34 4.46 9.99
C ALA A 17 -6.26 4.55 11.21
N LEU A 18 -5.71 4.50 12.43
CA LEU A 18 -6.50 4.61 13.65
C LEU A 18 -7.19 5.99 13.75
N ILE A 19 -6.49 7.08 13.43
CA ILE A 19 -7.06 8.45 13.45
C ILE A 19 -8.22 8.57 12.46
N PHE A 20 -8.09 8.05 11.24
CA PHE A 20 -9.19 8.08 10.26
C PHE A 20 -10.42 7.29 10.73
N ILE A 21 -10.20 6.14 11.38
CA ILE A 21 -11.28 5.32 11.94
C ILE A 21 -11.99 6.06 13.08
N THR A 22 -11.24 6.63 14.03
CA THR A 22 -11.84 7.35 15.17
C THR A 22 -12.60 8.59 14.72
N LEU A 23 -12.07 9.36 13.76
CA LEU A 23 -12.76 10.55 13.24
C LEU A 23 -14.08 10.22 12.53
N LYS A 24 -14.15 9.06 11.86
CA LYS A 24 -15.38 8.59 11.22
C LYS A 24 -16.42 8.09 12.23
N LEU A 25 -15.99 7.40 13.29
CA LEU A 25 -16.86 7.02 14.41
C LEU A 25 -17.39 8.25 15.17
N MET A 26 -16.59 9.31 15.26
CA MET A 26 -16.98 10.59 15.85
C MET A 26 -17.87 11.45 14.93
N GLY A 27 -18.17 10.98 13.71
CA GLY A 27 -19.12 11.66 12.81
C GLY A 27 -18.59 12.91 12.10
N TYR A 28 -17.29 13.21 12.19
CA TYR A 28 -16.69 14.37 11.50
C TYR A 28 -16.58 14.17 9.98
N ILE A 29 -16.56 12.92 9.51
CA ILE A 29 -16.36 12.58 8.09
C ILE A 29 -17.50 11.70 7.60
N THR A 30 -18.24 12.17 6.60
CA THR A 30 -19.33 11.43 5.93
C THR A 30 -18.86 10.55 4.76
N TRP A 31 -17.57 10.63 4.40
CA TRP A 31 -17.00 9.92 3.26
C TRP A 31 -17.15 8.40 3.33
N SER A 32 -17.07 7.75 2.17
CA SER A 32 -17.15 6.30 2.04
C SER A 32 -16.05 5.58 2.83
N TRP A 33 -16.33 4.35 3.28
CA TRP A 33 -15.39 3.52 4.04
C TRP A 33 -14.09 3.22 3.29
N TRP A 34 -14.14 3.25 1.95
CA TRP A 34 -12.96 3.12 1.09
C TRP A 34 -11.86 4.15 1.41
N TRP A 35 -12.22 5.42 1.61
CA TRP A 35 -11.23 6.46 1.92
C TRP A 35 -10.69 6.36 3.34
N VAL A 36 -11.49 5.86 4.28
CA VAL A 36 -11.07 5.65 5.67
C VAL A 36 -10.07 4.50 5.79
N THR A 37 -10.23 3.47 4.97
CA THR A 37 -9.25 2.39 4.92
C THR A 37 -8.04 2.72 4.05
N ALA A 38 -8.05 3.80 3.24
CA ALA A 38 -6.96 4.13 2.31
C ALA A 38 -5.54 4.05 2.90
N PRO A 39 -5.28 4.47 4.16
CA PRO A 39 -3.97 4.28 4.79
C PRO A 39 -3.54 2.81 4.96
N LEU A 40 -4.50 1.90 5.09
CA LEU A 40 -4.30 0.46 5.29
C LEU A 40 -4.01 -0.27 3.97
N TRP A 41 -4.75 0.03 2.90
CA TRP A 41 -4.55 -0.61 1.58
C TRP A 41 -3.63 0.20 0.66
N GLY A 42 -3.28 1.45 1.00
CA GLY A 42 -2.34 2.27 0.23
C GLY A 42 -1.02 1.54 -0.10
N PRO A 43 -0.33 0.93 0.88
CA PRO A 43 0.86 0.13 0.60
C PRO A 43 0.60 -1.06 -0.34
N LEU A 44 -0.51 -1.77 -0.13
CA LEU A 44 -0.92 -2.90 -0.97
C LEU A 44 -1.21 -2.46 -2.42
N ALA A 45 -1.90 -1.33 -2.58
CA ALA A 45 -2.24 -0.76 -3.87
C ALA A 45 -0.99 -0.35 -4.66
N VAL A 46 -0.03 0.30 -3.99
CA VAL A 46 1.26 0.65 -4.60
C VAL A 46 2.01 -0.58 -5.09
N ILE A 47 2.10 -1.63 -4.26
CA ILE A 47 2.76 -2.89 -4.65
C ILE A 47 2.04 -3.52 -5.85
N THR A 48 0.71 -3.52 -5.85
CA THR A 48 -0.10 -4.13 -6.92
C THR A 48 0.10 -3.39 -8.25
N ILE A 49 0.11 -2.06 -8.23
CA ILE A 49 0.36 -1.23 -9.41
C ILE A 49 1.77 -1.45 -9.93
N LEU A 50 2.78 -1.45 -9.06
CA LEU A 50 4.17 -1.72 -9.46
C LEU A 50 4.32 -3.11 -10.09
N ALA A 51 3.70 -4.13 -9.49
CA ALA A 51 3.70 -5.49 -10.03
C ALA A 51 3.03 -5.56 -11.41
N ALA A 52 1.88 -4.91 -11.59
CA ALA A 52 1.18 -4.86 -12.87
C ALA A 52 2.02 -4.17 -13.95
N VAL A 53 2.65 -3.03 -13.64
CA VAL A 53 3.53 -2.30 -14.57
C VAL A 53 4.73 -3.18 -14.95
N MET A 54 5.37 -3.82 -13.98
CA MET A 54 6.48 -4.75 -14.23
C MET A 54 6.05 -5.90 -15.14
N PHE A 55 4.86 -6.47 -14.90
CA PHE A 55 4.34 -7.56 -15.71
C PHE A 55 4.08 -7.13 -17.15
N ILE A 56 3.53 -5.92 -17.35
CA ILE A 56 3.31 -5.34 -18.68
C ILE A 56 4.65 -5.07 -19.38
N LEU A 57 5.64 -4.51 -18.68
CA LEU A 57 6.96 -4.22 -19.26
C LEU A 57 7.70 -5.49 -19.64
N VAL A 58 7.69 -6.53 -18.80
CA VAL A 58 8.29 -7.83 -19.11
C VAL A 58 7.53 -8.54 -20.23
N GLY A 59 6.20 -8.51 -20.21
CA GLY A 59 5.36 -9.03 -21.29
C GLY A 59 5.61 -8.32 -22.62
N ALA A 60 5.76 -6.99 -22.59
CA ALA A 60 6.11 -6.19 -23.75
C ALA A 60 7.53 -6.50 -24.23
N ALA A 61 8.52 -6.60 -23.34
CA ALA A 61 9.90 -6.93 -23.69
C ALA A 61 10.01 -8.33 -24.33
N THR A 62 9.37 -9.33 -23.72
CA THR A 62 9.33 -10.70 -24.25
C THR A 62 8.61 -10.78 -25.59
N CYS A 63 7.51 -10.03 -25.76
CA CYS A 63 6.79 -9.94 -27.03
C CYS A 63 7.60 -9.17 -28.10
N TRP A 64 8.32 -8.13 -27.70
CA TRP A 64 9.17 -7.33 -28.58
C TRP A 64 10.34 -8.14 -29.11
N GLU A 65 10.95 -8.98 -28.26
CA GLU A 65 12.05 -9.85 -28.67
C GLU A 65 11.60 -10.92 -29.67
N LYS A 66 10.42 -11.50 -29.47
CA LYS A 66 9.87 -12.48 -30.42
C LYS A 66 9.48 -11.86 -31.76
N ARG A 67 9.15 -10.56 -31.81
CA ARG A 67 8.88 -9.84 -33.06
C ARG A 67 10.16 -9.34 -33.76
N ARG A 68 11.28 -9.29 -33.05
CA ARG A 68 12.57 -8.81 -33.58
C ARG A 68 13.41 -9.91 -34.24
N ARG A 69 13.05 -11.18 -34.07
CA ARG A 69 13.58 -12.32 -34.84
C ARG A 69 12.67 -12.65 -36.00
#